data_AF-A0A182QQH7-F1
#
_entry.id   AF-A0A182QQH7-F1
#
_cell.length_a   1.000
_cell.length_b   1.000
_cell.length_c   1.000
_cell.angle_alpha   90.00
_cell.angle_beta   90.00
_cell.angle_gamma   90.00
#
_symmetry.space_group_name_H-M   'P 1'
#
loop_
_entity.id
_entity.type
_entity.pdbx_description
1 polymer ?
#
loop_
_entity_poly.entity_id
_entity_poly.type
_entity_poly.pdbx_seq_one_letter_code
_entity_poly.pdbx_strand_id
1 'polypeptide(L)'
;MDIGGAYGGGKAGGAFDPIAFVQRPTVILRAVCWLFAIIVFGCVSSEGWREEANGKEYCIINRDGNACNYAVGIGVIAFLASMGFIAGEYLFEQMSSVKTRKHYVLADLGFSGFWSFLFFIGFCYLTNQWCKADDPPNGEGVNNVQASIVFSFFSIFSWAGCAYFAFLRFKAGVDPSFSSTLLAAYVLSKQLVMCPREVFCNTVRVWMTG
;
A
#
# COMPACT_ATOMS: atom_id res chain seq x y z
N MET A 1 -28.36 -23.71 5.57
CA MET A 1 -28.25 -22.25 5.44
C MET A 1 -26.93 -21.96 4.75
N ASP A 2 -26.93 -21.85 3.43
CA ASP A 2 -25.71 -21.60 2.65
C ASP A 2 -25.36 -20.12 2.70
N ILE A 3 -24.60 -19.74 3.74
CA ILE A 3 -24.13 -18.38 4.01
C ILE A 3 -22.69 -18.25 3.50
N GLY A 4 -22.52 -18.11 2.18
CA GLY A 4 -21.20 -17.78 1.62
C GLY A 4 -21.08 -18.11 0.13
N GLY A 5 -20.74 -17.11 -0.69
CA GLY A 5 -20.26 -17.35 -2.05
C GLY A 5 -18.78 -17.69 -2.06
N ALA A 6 -18.32 -18.35 -3.13
CA ALA A 6 -16.92 -18.74 -3.31
C ALA A 6 -15.96 -17.53 -3.14
N TYR A 7 -14.78 -17.79 -2.55
CA TYR A 7 -13.76 -16.80 -2.18
C TYR A 7 -14.22 -15.77 -1.12
N GLY A 8 -15.18 -16.12 -0.26
CA GLY A 8 -15.65 -15.24 0.83
C GLY A 8 -16.44 -14.02 0.37
N GLY A 9 -16.99 -14.05 -0.85
CA GLY A 9 -17.90 -13.01 -1.35
C GLY A 9 -19.35 -13.30 -0.97
N GLY A 10 -20.11 -12.27 -0.63
CA GLY A 10 -21.56 -12.37 -0.38
C GLY A 10 -22.35 -12.90 -1.59
N LYS A 11 -23.61 -13.27 -1.34
CA LYS A 11 -24.59 -13.51 -2.42
C LYS A 11 -24.90 -12.16 -3.09
N ALA A 12 -24.93 -12.12 -4.42
CA ALA A 12 -25.25 -10.91 -5.17
C ALA A 12 -26.69 -10.44 -4.84
N GLY A 13 -26.89 -9.12 -4.67
CA GLY A 13 -28.21 -8.50 -4.48
C GLY A 13 -28.62 -8.12 -3.05
N GLY A 14 -27.71 -8.16 -2.07
CA GLY A 14 -27.96 -7.63 -0.73
C GLY A 14 -27.94 -6.09 -0.69
N ALA A 15 -28.64 -5.48 0.28
CA ALA A 15 -28.56 -4.04 0.51
C ALA A 15 -27.10 -3.63 0.79
N PHE A 16 -26.61 -2.60 0.10
CA PHE A 16 -25.28 -2.07 0.33
C PHE A 16 -25.24 -1.46 1.73
N ASP A 17 -24.47 -2.06 2.63
CA ASP A 17 -24.17 -1.51 3.95
C ASP A 17 -22.76 -0.89 3.92
N PRO A 18 -22.64 0.45 3.82
CA PRO A 18 -21.35 1.14 3.74
C PRO A 18 -20.47 0.86 4.96
N ILE A 19 -21.07 0.65 6.14
CA ILE A 19 -20.35 0.42 7.39
C ILE A 19 -19.72 -0.98 7.39
N ALA A 20 -20.45 -1.99 6.90
CA ALA A 20 -19.91 -3.34 6.76
C ALA A 20 -18.83 -3.45 5.67
N PHE A 21 -18.87 -2.59 4.64
CA PHE A 21 -17.85 -2.53 3.59
C PHE A 21 -16.53 -1.95 4.10
N VAL A 22 -16.58 -0.82 4.81
CA VAL A 22 -15.37 -0.17 5.37
C VAL A 22 -14.71 -0.99 6.46
N GLN A 23 -15.47 -1.82 7.20
CA GLN A 23 -14.92 -2.70 8.23
C GLN A 23 -14.15 -3.91 7.68
N ARG A 24 -14.09 -4.10 6.35
CA ARG A 24 -13.33 -5.22 5.78
C ARG A 24 -11.83 -4.97 5.89
N PRO A 25 -11.07 -5.94 6.43
CA PRO A 25 -9.62 -5.76 6.60
C PRO A 25 -8.89 -5.54 5.26
N THR A 26 -9.41 -6.09 4.15
CA THR A 26 -8.88 -5.84 2.80
C THR A 26 -9.02 -4.38 2.39
N VAL A 27 -10.19 -3.76 2.62
CA VAL A 27 -10.46 -2.36 2.28
C VAL A 27 -9.67 -1.40 3.17
N ILE A 28 -9.58 -1.67 4.47
CA ILE A 28 -8.78 -0.87 5.41
C ILE A 28 -7.31 -0.88 4.98
N LEU A 29 -6.76 -2.05 4.68
CA LEU A 29 -5.35 -2.16 4.29
C LEU A 29 -5.09 -1.48 2.94
N ARG A 30 -6.05 -1.51 2.01
CA ARG A 30 -5.97 -0.74 0.76
C ARG A 30 -6.03 0.75 0.99
N ALA A 31 -6.86 1.23 1.90
CA ALA A 31 -6.90 2.64 2.28
C ALA A 31 -5.57 3.09 2.90
N VAL A 32 -4.90 2.24 3.67
CA VAL A 32 -3.55 2.49 4.18
C VAL A 32 -2.52 2.54 3.04
N CYS A 33 -2.53 1.58 2.11
CA CYS A 33 -1.66 1.63 0.91
C CYS A 33 -1.90 2.91 0.09
N TRP A 34 -3.15 3.32 -0.05
CA TRP A 34 -3.55 4.53 -0.76
C TRP A 34 -3.02 5.79 -0.07
N LEU A 35 -3.12 5.87 1.26
CA LEU A 35 -2.58 6.96 2.07
C LEU A 35 -1.05 7.05 1.96
N PHE A 36 -0.34 5.91 2.02
CA PHE A 36 1.11 5.94 1.88
C PHE A 36 1.54 6.34 0.46
N ALA A 37 0.81 5.88 -0.57
CA ALA A 37 1.09 6.28 -1.95
C ALA A 37 0.99 7.79 -2.15
N ILE A 38 -0.08 8.44 -1.64
CA ILE A 38 -0.25 9.90 -1.74
C ILE A 38 0.84 10.68 -1.01
N ILE A 39 1.30 10.19 0.14
CA ILE A 39 2.41 10.82 0.85
C ILE A 39 3.70 10.69 0.04
N VAL A 40 4.00 9.50 -0.51
CA VAL A 40 5.24 9.27 -1.27
C VAL A 40 5.31 10.14 -2.52
N PHE A 41 4.30 10.11 -3.40
CA PHE A 41 4.36 10.94 -4.60
C PHE A 41 4.15 12.42 -4.28
N GLY A 42 3.31 12.76 -3.29
CA GLY A 42 3.03 14.14 -2.91
C GLY A 42 4.27 14.86 -2.40
N CYS A 43 4.99 14.25 -1.46
CA CYS A 43 6.23 14.83 -0.91
C CYS A 43 7.30 15.04 -2.00
N VAL A 44 7.46 14.09 -2.93
CA VAL A 44 8.45 14.20 -4.01
C VAL A 44 8.00 15.20 -5.09
N SER A 45 6.72 15.27 -5.41
CA SER A 45 6.21 16.25 -6.40
C SER A 45 6.26 17.68 -5.88
N SER A 46 6.04 17.90 -4.58
CA SER A 46 6.07 19.25 -4.00
C SER A 46 7.48 19.79 -3.80
N GLU A 47 8.40 18.97 -3.28
CA GLU A 47 9.73 19.44 -2.88
C GLU A 47 10.90 18.61 -3.40
N GLY A 48 10.65 17.61 -4.23
CA GLY A 48 11.71 16.79 -4.85
C GLY A 48 12.42 17.47 -6.02
N TRP A 49 11.77 18.44 -6.68
CA TRP A 49 12.31 19.15 -7.85
C TRP A 49 12.72 20.58 -7.50
N ARG A 50 13.86 21.01 -8.05
CA ARG A 50 14.41 22.36 -7.89
C ARG A 50 14.97 22.85 -9.21
N GLU A 51 14.85 24.15 -9.45
CA GLU A 51 15.46 24.81 -10.59
C GLU A 51 16.83 25.37 -10.21
N GLU A 52 17.84 25.06 -11.03
CA GLU A 52 19.14 25.72 -10.95
C GLU A 52 19.08 27.12 -11.58
N ALA A 53 20.04 28.00 -11.22
CA ALA A 53 20.15 29.34 -11.82
C ALA A 53 20.31 29.33 -13.35
N ASN A 54 20.66 28.18 -13.94
CA ASN A 54 20.78 27.94 -15.37
C ASN A 54 19.47 27.49 -16.04
N GLY A 55 18.34 27.50 -15.31
CA GLY A 55 17.01 27.10 -15.80
C GLY A 55 16.81 25.59 -15.98
N LYS A 56 17.69 24.76 -15.40
CA LYS A 56 17.57 23.30 -15.44
C LYS A 56 16.93 22.77 -14.16
N GLU A 57 15.88 21.98 -14.29
CA GLU A 57 15.29 21.24 -13.17
C GLU A 57 16.18 20.05 -12.79
N TYR A 58 16.47 19.91 -11.49
CA TYR A 58 17.17 18.76 -10.94
C TYR A 58 16.42 18.19 -9.74
N CYS A 59 16.57 16.88 -9.55
CA CYS A 59 16.04 16.18 -8.40
C CYS A 59 16.97 16.40 -7.19
N ILE A 60 16.40 16.71 -6.03
CA ILE A 60 17.17 16.88 -4.79
C ILE A 60 17.90 15.60 -4.34
N ILE A 61 17.41 14.44 -4.78
CA ILE A 61 18.03 13.13 -4.53
C ILE A 61 19.19 12.93 -5.50
N ASN A 62 20.40 13.32 -5.08
CA ASN A 62 21.66 13.13 -5.80
C ASN A 62 21.67 13.71 -7.24
N ARG A 63 20.89 14.76 -7.52
CA ARG A 63 20.72 15.34 -8.87
C ARG A 63 20.31 14.32 -9.94
N ASP A 64 19.78 13.17 -9.53
CA ASP A 64 19.38 12.08 -10.40
C ASP A 64 17.88 12.17 -10.68
N GLY A 65 17.53 12.67 -11.86
CA GLY A 65 16.13 12.75 -12.29
C GLY A 65 15.42 11.40 -12.26
N ASN A 66 16.14 10.28 -12.40
CA ASN A 66 15.53 8.95 -12.36
C ASN A 66 15.02 8.59 -10.95
N ALA A 67 15.66 9.10 -9.88
CA ALA A 67 15.24 8.84 -8.51
C ALA A 67 13.87 9.48 -8.21
N CYS A 68 13.72 10.78 -8.49
CA CYS A 68 12.44 11.47 -8.32
C CYS A 68 11.35 10.90 -9.25
N ASN A 69 11.66 10.64 -10.52
CA ASN A 69 10.71 10.05 -11.46
C ASN A 69 10.26 8.65 -11.04
N TYR A 70 11.18 7.85 -10.50
CA TYR A 70 10.86 6.53 -9.96
C TYR A 70 9.87 6.64 -8.79
N ALA A 71 10.15 7.49 -7.80
CA ALA A 71 9.29 7.68 -6.63
C ALA A 71 7.89 8.18 -7.02
N VAL A 72 7.82 9.18 -7.92
CA VAL A 72 6.54 9.72 -8.42
C VAL A 72 5.79 8.67 -9.23
N GLY A 73 6.45 7.99 -10.18
CA GLY A 73 5.82 7.00 -11.04
C GLY A 73 5.25 5.81 -10.27
N ILE A 74 6.02 5.23 -9.36
CA ILE A 74 5.56 4.14 -8.49
C ILE A 74 4.43 4.63 -7.58
N GLY A 75 4.54 5.82 -6.98
CA GLY A 75 3.51 6.37 -6.10
C GLY A 75 2.18 6.64 -6.81
N VAL A 76 2.20 7.25 -8.00
CA VAL A 76 0.98 7.56 -8.78
C VAL A 76 0.28 6.28 -9.23
N ILE A 77 1.03 5.30 -9.76
CA ILE A 77 0.41 4.03 -10.18
C ILE A 77 -0.14 3.28 -8.95
N ALA A 78 0.56 3.30 -7.81
CA ALA A 78 0.08 2.71 -6.55
C ALA A 78 -1.24 3.34 -6.09
N PHE A 79 -1.36 4.66 -6.21
CA PHE A 79 -2.54 5.43 -5.86
C PHE A 79 -3.74 5.04 -6.74
N LEU A 80 -3.55 5.04 -8.07
CA LEU A 80 -4.60 4.65 -9.02
C LEU A 80 -5.00 3.18 -8.86
N ALA A 81 -4.02 2.30 -8.69
CA ALA A 81 -4.28 0.88 -8.46
C ALA A 81 -5.06 0.65 -7.16
N SER A 82 -4.72 1.34 -6.07
CA SER A 82 -5.44 1.22 -4.81
C SER A 82 -6.90 1.64 -4.93
N MET A 83 -7.20 2.74 -5.65
CA MET A 83 -8.58 3.11 -5.97
C MET A 83 -9.29 2.05 -6.81
N GLY A 84 -8.60 1.52 -7.83
CA GLY A 84 -9.11 0.45 -8.68
C GLY A 84 -9.44 -0.82 -7.91
N PHE A 85 -8.59 -1.23 -6.96
CA PHE A 85 -8.86 -2.39 -6.11
C PHE A 85 -9.98 -2.15 -5.10
N ILE A 86 -10.10 -0.94 -4.53
CA ILE A 86 -11.25 -0.60 -3.67
C ILE A 86 -12.56 -0.69 -4.47
N ALA A 87 -12.59 -0.15 -5.70
CA ALA A 87 -13.73 -0.30 -6.61
C ALA A 87 -13.95 -1.76 -7.03
N GLY A 88 -12.87 -2.52 -7.20
CA GLY A 88 -12.88 -3.96 -7.46
C GLY A 88 -13.55 -4.75 -6.35
N GLU A 89 -13.29 -4.42 -5.08
CA GLU A 89 -13.96 -5.03 -3.92
C GLU A 89 -15.48 -4.79 -3.95
N TYR A 90 -15.92 -3.61 -4.40
CA TYR A 90 -17.35 -3.32 -4.60
C TYR A 90 -17.97 -4.17 -5.72
N LEU A 91 -17.29 -4.27 -6.87
CA LEU A 91 -17.76 -5.10 -8.00
C LEU A 91 -17.73 -6.60 -7.66
N PHE A 92 -16.81 -7.03 -6.79
CA PHE A 92 -16.68 -8.42 -6.38
C PHE A 92 -17.97 -8.98 -5.75
N GLU A 93 -18.75 -8.13 -5.06
CA GLU A 93 -20.02 -8.53 -4.43
C GLU A 93 -21.12 -8.79 -5.46
N GLN A 94 -21.09 -8.09 -6.58
CA GLN A 94 -22.09 -8.22 -7.66
C GLN A 94 -21.77 -9.38 -8.61
N MET A 95 -20.52 -9.85 -8.64
CA MET A 95 -20.08 -10.95 -9.49
C MET A 95 -20.67 -12.29 -9.04
N SER A 96 -21.50 -12.93 -9.87
CA SER A 96 -22.03 -14.28 -9.61
C SER A 96 -21.11 -15.42 -10.06
N SER A 97 -20.15 -15.13 -10.95
CA SER A 97 -19.27 -16.14 -11.55
C SER A 97 -18.00 -16.40 -10.74
N VAL A 98 -17.81 -17.66 -10.33
CA VAL A 98 -16.62 -18.14 -9.61
C VAL A 98 -15.34 -17.95 -10.43
N LYS A 99 -15.43 -18.02 -11.77
CA LYS A 99 -14.28 -17.83 -12.66
C LYS A 99 -13.72 -16.41 -12.62
N THR A 100 -14.60 -15.40 -12.66
CA THR A 100 -14.19 -13.99 -12.60
C THR A 100 -13.65 -13.61 -11.22
N ARG A 101 -14.27 -14.14 -10.15
CA ARG A 101 -13.80 -13.98 -8.77
C ARG A 101 -12.37 -14.52 -8.59
N LYS A 102 -12.07 -15.72 -9.13
CA LYS A 102 -10.71 -16.29 -9.10
C LYS A 102 -9.69 -15.39 -9.80
N HIS A 103 -10.03 -14.89 -10.99
CA HIS A 103 -9.12 -14.04 -11.76
C HIS A 103 -8.82 -12.72 -11.03
N TYR A 104 -9.85 -12.10 -10.45
CA TYR A 104 -9.68 -10.91 -9.63
C TYR A 104 -8.77 -11.14 -8.43
N VAL A 105 -8.99 -12.22 -7.65
CA VAL A 105 -8.15 -12.54 -6.48
C VAL A 105 -6.70 -12.83 -6.89
N LEU A 106 -6.49 -13.48 -8.03
CA LEU A 106 -5.15 -13.76 -8.53
C LEU A 106 -4.45 -12.49 -9.05
N ALA A 107 -5.18 -11.62 -9.74
CA ALA A 107 -4.69 -10.32 -10.18
C ALA A 107 -4.32 -9.45 -8.97
N ASP A 108 -5.15 -9.47 -7.93
CA ASP A 108 -4.91 -8.72 -6.70
C ASP A 108 -3.67 -9.22 -5.94
N LEU A 109 -3.54 -10.55 -5.82
CA LEU A 109 -2.36 -11.20 -5.24
C LEU A 109 -1.08 -10.85 -6.01
N GLY A 110 -1.12 -11.01 -7.34
CA GLY A 110 0.03 -10.77 -8.21
C GLY A 110 0.45 -9.30 -8.20
N PHE A 111 -0.51 -8.39 -8.35
CA PHE A 111 -0.23 -6.96 -8.30
C PHE A 111 0.33 -6.57 -6.94
N SER A 112 -0.30 -6.96 -5.84
CA SER A 112 0.14 -6.56 -4.50
C SER A 112 1.52 -7.11 -4.13
N GLY A 113 1.82 -8.35 -4.52
CA GLY A 113 3.14 -8.94 -4.31
C GLY A 113 4.22 -8.24 -5.14
N PHE A 114 3.94 -7.98 -6.42
CA PHE A 114 4.85 -7.24 -7.29
C PHE A 114 5.08 -5.82 -6.80
N TRP A 115 4.02 -5.14 -6.33
CA TRP A 115 4.11 -3.77 -5.84
C TRP A 115 4.90 -3.66 -4.53
N SER A 116 4.76 -4.63 -3.62
CA SER A 116 5.61 -4.73 -2.43
C SER A 116 7.09 -4.85 -2.79
N PHE A 117 7.42 -5.70 -3.78
CA PHE A 117 8.78 -5.83 -4.29
C PHE A 117 9.31 -4.54 -4.93
N LEU A 118 8.49 -3.83 -5.71
CA LEU A 118 8.87 -2.53 -6.25
C LEU A 118 9.13 -1.52 -5.14
N PHE A 119 8.26 -1.39 -4.14
CA PHE A 119 8.51 -0.52 -3.00
C PHE A 119 9.80 -0.87 -2.25
N PHE A 120 10.17 -2.15 -2.16
CA PHE A 120 11.44 -2.57 -1.58
C PHE A 120 12.64 -2.13 -2.41
N ILE A 121 12.63 -2.36 -3.73
CA ILE A 121 13.67 -1.85 -4.64
C ILE A 121 13.75 -0.32 -4.54
N GLY A 122 12.60 0.35 -4.54
CA GLY A 122 12.48 1.78 -4.43
C GLY A 122 13.11 2.33 -3.18
N PHE A 123 12.79 1.74 -2.03
CA PHE A 123 13.40 2.11 -0.75
C PHE A 123 14.93 1.96 -0.80
N CYS A 124 15.45 0.83 -1.27
CA CYS A 124 16.89 0.60 -1.40
C CYS A 124 17.55 1.61 -2.34
N TYR A 125 16.94 1.86 -3.50
CA TYR A 125 17.46 2.79 -4.51
C TYR A 125 17.44 4.24 -4.01
N LEU A 126 16.31 4.70 -3.48
CA LEU A 126 16.15 6.06 -2.96
C LEU A 126 17.06 6.30 -1.76
N THR A 127 17.21 5.34 -0.84
CA THR A 127 18.12 5.47 0.30
C THR A 127 19.58 5.54 -0.16
N ASN A 128 19.98 4.69 -1.11
CA ASN A 128 21.35 4.71 -1.64
C ASN A 128 21.68 6.01 -2.38
N GLN A 129 20.72 6.58 -3.12
CA GLN A 129 20.91 7.90 -3.74
C GLN A 129 20.86 9.02 -2.70
N TRP A 130 19.99 8.95 -1.70
CA TRP A 130 19.90 9.92 -0.63
C TRP A 130 21.20 9.99 0.19
N CYS A 131 21.84 8.86 0.49
CA CYS A 131 23.14 8.83 1.16
C CYS A 131 24.29 9.48 0.37
N LYS A 132 24.10 9.71 -0.93
CA LYS A 132 25.08 10.37 -1.82
C LYS A 132 24.68 11.80 -2.17
N ALA A 133 23.49 12.22 -1.77
CA ALA A 133 22.98 13.55 -2.07
C ALA A 133 23.69 14.59 -1.20
N ASP A 134 24.05 15.71 -1.79
CA ASP A 134 24.53 16.88 -1.05
C ASP A 134 23.36 17.56 -0.34
N ASP A 135 23.62 18.11 0.85
CA ASP A 135 22.61 18.85 1.60
C ASP A 135 22.16 20.10 0.81
N PRO A 136 20.84 20.30 0.64
CA PRO A 136 20.33 21.46 -0.08
C PRO A 136 20.60 22.75 0.70
N PRO A 137 20.95 23.86 0.02
CA PRO A 137 21.07 25.16 0.68
C PRO A 137 19.72 25.52 1.33
N ASN A 138 19.75 25.84 2.62
CA ASN A 138 18.60 26.09 3.52
C ASN A 138 17.82 24.87 4.04
N GLY A 139 18.21 23.64 3.72
CA GLY A 139 17.55 22.44 4.26
C GLY A 139 16.10 22.20 3.77
N GLU A 140 15.63 23.03 2.83
CA GLU A 140 14.29 22.92 2.26
C GLU A 140 14.19 21.65 1.39
N GLY A 141 13.13 20.85 1.56
CA GLY A 141 12.96 19.58 0.84
C GLY A 141 13.46 18.33 1.56
N VAL A 142 14.37 18.48 2.54
CA VAL A 142 14.96 17.34 3.26
C VAL A 142 13.89 16.50 3.97
N ASN A 143 13.02 17.16 4.75
CA ASN A 143 11.97 16.49 5.50
C ASN A 143 10.97 15.75 4.61
N ASN A 144 10.65 16.30 3.44
CA ASN A 144 9.72 15.70 2.49
C ASN A 144 10.32 14.47 1.81
N VAL A 145 11.60 14.52 1.43
CA VAL A 145 12.29 13.37 0.85
C VAL A 145 12.49 12.27 1.88
N GLN A 146 12.89 12.63 3.10
CA GLN A 146 12.99 11.66 4.19
C GLN A 146 11.64 11.01 4.50
N ALA A 147 10.56 11.79 4.53
CA ALA A 147 9.22 11.26 4.67
C ALA A 147 8.89 10.28 3.53
N SER A 148 9.16 10.63 2.26
CA SER A 148 8.87 9.74 1.13
C SER A 148 9.65 8.42 1.22
N ILE A 149 10.90 8.43 1.68
CA ILE A 149 11.71 7.21 1.91
C ILE A 149 11.10 6.36 3.02
N VAL A 150 10.74 6.97 4.16
CA VAL A 150 10.15 6.28 5.31
C VAL A 150 8.78 5.67 4.97
N PHE A 151 7.92 6.42 4.28
CA PHE A 151 6.60 5.92 3.85
C PHE A 151 6.72 4.87 2.73
N SER A 152 7.77 4.91 1.92
CA SER A 152 8.09 3.83 0.97
C SER A 152 8.45 2.54 1.70
N PHE A 153 9.23 2.62 2.78
CA PHE A 153 9.53 1.45 3.63
C PHE A 153 8.26 0.85 4.25
N PHE A 154 7.39 1.69 4.83
CA PHE A 154 6.13 1.19 5.40
C PHE A 154 5.18 0.59 4.35
N SER A 155 5.22 1.13 3.13
CA SER A 155 4.42 0.60 2.01
C SER A 155 4.77 -0.85 1.66
N ILE A 156 6.02 -1.29 1.89
CA ILE A 156 6.43 -2.68 1.65
C ILE A 156 5.54 -3.64 2.45
N PHE A 157 5.32 -3.34 3.73
CA PHE A 157 4.53 -4.17 4.63
C PHE A 157 3.04 -4.08 4.35
N SER A 158 2.51 -2.90 3.98
CA SER A 158 1.09 -2.76 3.66
C SER A 158 0.73 -3.51 2.38
N TRP A 159 1.56 -3.44 1.33
CA TRP A 159 1.37 -4.20 0.09
C TRP A 159 1.60 -5.70 0.29
N ALA A 160 2.57 -6.10 1.12
CA ALA A 160 2.78 -7.50 1.49
C ALA A 160 1.59 -8.07 2.27
N GLY A 161 1.02 -7.29 3.20
CA GLY A 161 -0.20 -7.65 3.93
C GLY A 161 -1.39 -7.80 2.97
N CYS A 162 -1.52 -6.91 1.99
CA CYS A 162 -2.54 -7.00 0.94
C CYS A 162 -2.41 -8.31 0.15
N ALA A 163 -1.19 -8.65 -0.27
CA ALA A 163 -0.90 -9.92 -0.94
C ALA A 163 -1.23 -11.12 -0.03
N TYR A 164 -0.87 -11.06 1.25
CA TYR A 164 -1.15 -12.13 2.20
C TYR A 164 -2.66 -12.37 2.38
N PHE A 165 -3.46 -11.31 2.57
CA PHE A 165 -4.91 -11.45 2.65
C PHE A 165 -5.54 -11.95 1.35
N ALA A 166 -5.03 -11.51 0.19
CA ALA A 166 -5.45 -12.03 -1.12
C ALA A 166 -5.13 -13.53 -1.26
N PHE A 167 -3.97 -13.97 -0.76
CA PHE A 167 -3.58 -15.37 -0.72
C PHE A 167 -4.48 -16.20 0.19
N LEU A 168 -4.79 -15.70 1.39
CA LEU A 168 -5.74 -16.35 2.30
C LEU A 168 -7.12 -16.51 1.64
N ARG A 169 -7.59 -15.46 0.95
CA ARG A 169 -8.85 -15.47 0.20
C ARG A 169 -8.82 -16.47 -0.95
N PHE A 170 -7.70 -16.55 -1.67
CA PHE A 170 -7.49 -17.55 -2.73
C PHE A 170 -7.61 -18.96 -2.16
N LYS A 171 -6.89 -19.26 -1.07
CA LYS A 171 -6.93 -20.56 -0.38
C LYS A 171 -8.33 -20.93 0.08
N ALA A 172 -9.08 -19.98 0.65
CA ALA A 172 -10.46 -20.21 1.08
C ALA A 172 -11.40 -20.62 -0.06
N GLY A 173 -11.14 -20.16 -1.28
CA GLY A 173 -11.96 -20.50 -2.44
C GLY A 173 -11.54 -21.78 -3.17
N VAL A 174 -10.34 -22.31 -2.90
CA VAL A 174 -9.85 -23.58 -3.47
C VAL A 174 -9.96 -24.75 -2.49
N ASP A 175 -9.86 -24.50 -1.17
CA ASP A 175 -9.94 -25.51 -0.11
C ASP A 175 -10.99 -25.10 0.96
N PRO A 176 -12.18 -25.75 1.00
CA PRO A 176 -13.24 -25.42 1.97
C PRO A 176 -12.83 -25.62 3.44
N SER A 177 -11.91 -26.55 3.69
CA SER A 177 -11.36 -26.89 5.03
C SER A 177 -10.51 -25.79 5.66
N PHE A 178 -10.07 -24.79 4.87
CA PHE A 178 -9.29 -23.65 5.36
C PHE A 178 -10.15 -22.53 5.97
N SER A 179 -11.48 -22.56 5.76
CA SER A 179 -12.42 -21.57 6.30
C SER A 179 -12.34 -21.44 7.83
N SER A 180 -11.98 -22.53 8.52
CA SER A 180 -11.81 -22.59 9.98
C SER A 180 -10.59 -21.82 10.48
N THR A 181 -9.49 -21.80 9.70
CA THR A 181 -8.26 -21.04 10.04
C THR A 181 -8.43 -19.54 9.76
N LEU A 182 -9.25 -19.20 8.76
CA LEU A 182 -9.59 -17.81 8.43
C LEU A 182 -10.42 -17.13 9.52
N LEU A 183 -11.30 -17.84 10.23
CA LEU A 183 -11.96 -17.31 11.42
C LEU A 183 -10.95 -16.95 12.52
N ALA A 184 -9.92 -17.77 12.73
CA ALA A 184 -8.86 -17.46 13.69
C ALA A 184 -8.01 -16.24 13.25
N ALA A 185 -7.69 -16.12 11.97
CA ALA A 185 -6.97 -14.96 11.41
C ALA A 185 -7.83 -13.68 11.38
N TYR A 186 -9.15 -13.79 11.18
CA TYR A 186 -10.09 -12.67 11.21
C TYR A 186 -10.34 -12.17 12.64
N VAL A 187 -10.39 -13.09 13.61
CA VAL A 187 -10.39 -12.76 15.05
C VAL A 187 -9.06 -12.13 15.45
N LEU A 188 -7.93 -12.64 14.97
CA LEU A 188 -6.61 -12.03 15.19
C LEU A 188 -6.47 -10.66 14.52
N SER A 189 -7.06 -10.44 13.34
CA SER A 189 -7.14 -9.13 12.70
C SER A 189 -7.98 -8.15 13.54
N LYS A 190 -9.12 -8.57 14.08
CA LYS A 190 -9.89 -7.77 15.04
C LYS A 190 -9.10 -7.49 16.34
N GLN A 191 -8.24 -8.41 16.77
CA GLN A 191 -7.40 -8.24 17.95
C GLN A 191 -6.14 -7.39 17.68
N LEU A 192 -5.59 -7.42 16.47
CA LEU A 192 -4.40 -6.66 16.04
C LEU A 192 -4.72 -5.19 15.70
N VAL A 193 -5.98 -4.84 15.44
CA VAL A 193 -6.43 -3.43 15.46
C VAL A 193 -6.30 -2.82 16.88
N MET A 194 -6.04 -3.65 17.90
CA MET A 194 -5.64 -3.22 19.24
C MET A 194 -4.16 -3.44 19.56
N CYS A 195 -3.25 -2.99 18.69
CA CYS A 195 -1.94 -2.53 19.18
C CYS A 195 -1.38 -1.29 18.46
N PRO A 196 -1.93 -0.09 18.73
CA PRO A 196 -1.29 1.17 18.40
C PRO A 196 -0.80 1.89 19.68
N ARG A 197 0.47 1.70 20.08
CA ARG A 197 1.19 2.73 20.85
C ARG A 197 2.70 2.59 21.01
N GLU A 198 3.25 1.38 21.11
CA GLU A 198 4.68 1.26 21.48
C GLU A 198 5.65 1.34 20.30
N VAL A 199 5.27 0.82 19.12
CA VAL A 199 6.15 0.86 17.93
C VAL A 199 6.20 2.27 17.31
N PHE A 200 5.10 3.03 17.40
CA PHE A 200 5.01 4.38 16.84
C PHE A 200 5.74 5.43 17.71
N CYS A 201 5.89 5.20 19.01
CA CYS A 201 6.53 6.17 19.91
C CYS A 201 8.06 5.98 20.00
N ASN A 202 8.57 4.75 19.90
CA ASN A 202 10.02 4.50 20.01
C ASN A 202 10.78 4.70 18.69
N THR A 203 10.20 4.40 17.52
CA THR A 203 10.92 4.59 16.24
C THR A 203 10.95 6.06 15.82
N VAL A 204 9.92 6.84 16.14
CA VAL A 204 9.87 8.28 15.82
C VAL A 204 10.70 9.11 16.81
N ARG A 205 10.80 8.71 18.09
CA ARG A 205 11.61 9.43 19.08
C ARG A 205 13.12 9.22 18.89
N VAL A 206 13.55 8.06 18.38
CA VAL A 206 14.99 7.80 18.13
C VAL A 206 15.56 8.66 16.99
N TRP A 207 14.72 9.11 16.05
CA TRP A 207 15.17 9.89 14.89
C TRP A 207 14.95 11.41 14.98
N MET A 208 14.14 11.90 15.92
CA MET A 208 13.91 13.36 16.10
C MET A 208 14.84 14.02 17.13
N THR A 209 15.70 13.26 17.80
CA THR A 209 16.65 13.80 18.81
C THR A 209 18.11 13.39 18.56
N GLY A 210 18.48 13.09 17.32
CA GLY A 210 19.86 12.81 16.91
C GLY A 210 20.34 13.84 15.91
#